data_AF-A0A9E6ZB19-F1
#
_entry.id   AF-A0A9E6ZB19-F1
#
_cell.length_a   1.000
_cell.length_b   1.000
_cell.length_c   1.000
_cell.angle_alpha   90.00
_cell.angle_beta   90.00
_cell.angle_gamma   90.00
#
_symmetry.space_group_name_H-M   'P 1'
#
loop_
_entity.id
_entity.type
_entity.pdbx_description
1 polymer ?
#
loop_
_entity_poly.entity_id
_entity_poly.type
_entity_poly.pdbx_seq_one_letter_code
_entity_poly.pdbx_strand_id
1 'polypeptide(L)'
;MYQKRYTPSEGVRDYAFIKQALHTGKKAIQIYIAENQDQEEIHIKIFSPQYFLSLADTFPVLENMGLSIQSEHSIQLGEASTCVWLHHFIAVRHYQSGTTFARVEENFKKVLTDVFDDTLENDRFNCLALSGNASERHILLMRAYYAYMRQVGWPHTRASVVPVLEKYPFVLKNLKDLFYARFDPQSTGDEAHLIRETESLLAAIESAEEEMVFARMVSLILATERTNYFQKTNNGKHKPYVSLKIKAGDLKLIEGHKGFYEIFVYAPDVEGIHLRSGAVARGGIRWSDRRSDYRREVMDLMRAQFVKNAVIVPMGAKGGFYVKKNLSGLSFDARSEIGVAAYKTFVSGLLDVVDNRTDKGAIAPDDTVVHGAEDAYLVVAADKGTATFSDTANALSIDHNFLVRRCFFASGDHRDMTIKNGDYISGCLGICEATFSRIKHINGDPFHRCRCG
;
A
#
# COMPACT_ATOMS: atom_id res chain seq x y z
N MET A 1 23.16 -18.26 35.29
CA MET A 1 23.71 -17.41 34.20
C MET A 1 23.17 -15.99 34.26
N TYR A 2 21.84 -15.80 34.39
CA TYR A 2 21.21 -14.48 34.49
C TYR A 2 21.83 -13.54 35.56
N GLN A 3 21.93 -14.00 36.81
CA GLN A 3 22.50 -13.20 37.92
C GLN A 3 23.98 -12.80 37.73
N LYS A 4 24.72 -13.44 36.81
CA LYS A 4 26.10 -13.06 36.49
C LYS A 4 26.18 -11.86 35.53
N ARG A 5 25.07 -11.52 34.87
CA ARG A 5 25.03 -10.58 33.74
C ARG A 5 24.08 -9.41 33.97
N TYR A 6 23.11 -9.55 34.87
CA TYR A 6 22.12 -8.53 35.19
C TYR A 6 22.09 -8.23 36.68
N THR A 7 21.93 -6.95 37.00
CA THR A 7 21.74 -6.44 38.36
C THR A 7 20.37 -6.82 38.92
N PRO A 8 20.19 -6.84 40.25
CA PRO A 8 18.87 -7.06 40.86
C PRO A 8 17.79 -6.07 40.36
N SER A 9 18.16 -4.80 40.16
CA SER A 9 17.26 -3.77 39.64
C SER A 9 16.81 -4.02 38.19
N GLU A 10 17.70 -4.57 37.35
CA GLU A 10 17.30 -5.07 36.03
C GLU A 10 16.38 -6.29 36.14
N GLY A 11 16.67 -7.21 37.06
CA GLY A 11 15.81 -8.36 37.33
C GLY A 11 14.36 -7.99 37.67
N VAL A 12 14.16 -6.96 38.48
CA VAL A 12 12.81 -6.44 38.81
C VAL A 12 12.09 -5.90 37.57
N ARG A 13 12.80 -5.18 36.69
CA ARG A 13 12.24 -4.65 35.44
C ARG A 13 11.90 -5.77 34.46
N ASP A 14 12.84 -6.68 34.24
CA ASP A 14 12.69 -7.83 33.33
C ASP A 14 11.53 -8.75 33.78
N TYR A 15 11.31 -8.90 35.09
CA TYR A 15 10.22 -9.72 35.63
C TYR A 15 8.82 -9.31 35.14
N ALA A 16 8.58 -8.01 34.92
CA ALA A 16 7.31 -7.54 34.35
C ALA A 16 7.08 -8.08 32.93
N PHE A 17 8.13 -8.07 32.10
CA PHE A 17 8.09 -8.58 30.72
C PHE A 17 8.01 -10.10 30.67
N ILE A 18 8.70 -10.80 31.57
CA ILE A 18 8.59 -12.26 31.72
C ILE A 18 7.14 -12.65 32.06
N LYS A 19 6.53 -11.97 33.02
CA LYS A 19 5.12 -12.18 33.38
C LYS A 19 4.18 -11.91 32.22
N GLN A 20 4.39 -10.81 31.50
CA GLN A 20 3.61 -10.47 30.32
C GLN A 20 3.70 -11.58 29.26
N ALA A 21 4.92 -12.07 28.98
CA ALA A 21 5.14 -13.11 27.98
C ALA A 21 4.45 -14.42 28.35
N LEU A 22 4.57 -14.85 29.61
CA LEU A 22 3.89 -16.05 30.11
C LEU A 22 2.37 -15.93 30.12
N HIS A 23 1.84 -14.77 30.51
CA HIS A 23 0.40 -14.56 30.60
C HIS A 23 -0.27 -14.49 29.22
N THR A 24 0.36 -13.81 28.27
CA THR A 24 -0.20 -13.61 26.93
C THR A 24 0.12 -14.78 25.99
N GLY A 25 1.11 -15.61 26.32
CA GLY A 25 1.67 -16.59 25.40
C GLY A 25 2.37 -15.97 24.18
N LYS A 26 2.59 -14.64 24.20
CA LYS A 26 3.25 -13.89 23.14
C LYS A 26 4.58 -13.36 23.63
N LYS A 27 5.46 -13.05 22.69
CA LYS A 27 6.74 -12.38 22.96
C LYS A 27 6.52 -10.99 23.55
N ALA A 28 7.35 -10.61 24.52
CA ALA A 28 7.37 -9.26 25.10
C ALA A 28 8.71 -8.60 24.80
N ILE A 29 8.69 -7.31 24.44
CA ILE A 29 9.88 -6.57 24.02
C ILE A 29 10.13 -5.42 24.99
N GLN A 30 11.35 -5.35 25.50
CA GLN A 30 11.86 -4.25 26.30
C GLN A 30 13.03 -3.62 25.54
N ILE A 31 13.03 -2.29 25.47
CA ILE A 31 14.09 -1.52 24.83
C ILE A 31 14.56 -0.47 25.85
N TYR A 32 15.86 -0.22 25.90
CA TYR A 32 16.43 0.88 26.67
C TYR A 32 17.76 1.31 26.06
N ILE A 33 18.18 2.53 26.36
CA ILE A 33 19.46 3.08 25.94
C ILE A 33 20.45 2.93 27.10
N ALA A 34 21.68 2.53 26.80
CA ALA A 34 22.81 2.75 27.69
C ALA A 34 23.70 3.84 27.07
N GLU A 35 24.04 4.86 27.87
CA GLU A 35 25.05 5.83 27.47
C GLU A 35 26.43 5.19 27.63
N ASN A 36 27.07 4.88 26.51
CA ASN A 36 28.47 4.51 26.46
C ASN A 36 29.25 5.67 25.79
N GLN A 37 30.50 5.88 26.20
CA GLN A 37 31.25 7.14 26.13
C GLN A 37 31.32 7.86 24.76
N ASP A 38 30.93 7.21 23.65
CA ASP A 38 30.92 7.80 22.30
C ASP A 38 29.67 7.47 21.43
N GLN A 39 28.76 6.57 21.83
CA GLN A 39 27.58 6.17 21.04
C GLN A 39 26.36 5.77 21.89
N GLU A 40 25.15 6.07 21.41
CA GLU A 40 23.89 5.53 21.96
C GLU A 40 23.83 4.01 21.70
N GLU A 41 24.08 3.19 22.72
CA GLU A 41 23.85 1.74 22.66
C GLU A 41 22.37 1.45 22.93
N ILE A 42 21.71 0.83 21.96
CA ILE A 42 20.31 0.42 22.03
C ILE A 42 20.28 -1.05 22.49
N HIS A 43 19.78 -1.27 23.69
CA HIS A 43 19.58 -2.60 24.25
C HIS A 43 18.16 -3.08 23.97
N ILE A 44 18.04 -4.25 23.35
CA ILE A 44 16.76 -4.87 23.00
C ILE A 44 16.70 -6.23 23.67
N LYS A 45 15.79 -6.38 24.63
CA LYS A 45 15.48 -7.65 25.29
C LYS A 45 14.15 -8.18 24.75
N ILE A 46 14.18 -9.37 24.18
CA ILE A 46 13.00 -10.10 23.70
C ILE A 46 12.78 -11.29 24.61
N PHE A 47 11.62 -11.34 25.25
CA PHE A 47 11.19 -12.43 26.13
C PHE A 47 10.20 -13.31 25.38
N SER A 48 10.63 -14.51 25.01
CA SER A 48 9.87 -15.46 24.20
C SER A 48 9.39 -16.64 25.05
N PRO A 49 8.07 -16.86 25.23
CA PRO A 49 7.58 -17.95 26.06
C PRO A 49 7.73 -19.30 25.34
N GLN A 50 8.34 -20.29 26.00
CA GLN A 50 8.47 -21.68 25.57
C GLN A 50 9.34 -21.97 24.33
N TYR A 51 9.68 -20.99 23.49
CA TYR A 51 10.48 -21.22 22.28
C TYR A 51 11.67 -20.27 22.17
N PHE A 52 12.77 -20.79 21.62
CA PHE A 52 13.98 -20.04 21.28
C PHE A 52 13.78 -19.32 19.95
N LEU A 53 14.03 -18.00 19.92
CA LEU A 53 14.09 -17.24 18.67
C LEU A 53 15.45 -17.45 17.99
N SER A 54 15.43 -17.94 16.75
CA SER A 54 16.64 -18.08 15.95
C SER A 54 17.24 -16.71 15.60
N LEU A 55 18.57 -16.63 15.54
CA LEU A 55 19.25 -15.44 15.01
C LEU A 55 18.88 -15.20 13.55
N ALA A 56 18.63 -16.27 12.78
CA ALA A 56 18.20 -16.16 11.39
C ALA A 56 16.85 -15.45 11.23
N ASP A 57 15.99 -15.50 12.25
CA ASP A 57 14.67 -14.86 12.23
C ASP A 57 14.73 -13.44 12.82
N THR A 58 15.60 -13.21 13.80
CA THR A 58 15.66 -11.95 14.56
C THR A 58 16.61 -10.92 13.96
N PHE A 59 17.79 -11.32 13.48
CA PHE A 59 18.77 -10.39 12.90
C PHE A 59 18.20 -9.63 11.70
N PRO A 60 17.52 -10.26 10.72
CA PRO A 60 16.98 -9.52 9.58
C PRO A 60 15.93 -8.48 10.00
N VAL A 61 15.13 -8.75 11.05
CA VAL A 61 14.18 -7.78 11.59
C VAL A 61 14.93 -6.57 12.14
N LEU A 62 15.91 -6.78 13.02
CA LEU A 62 16.64 -5.68 13.65
C LEU A 62 17.45 -4.87 12.64
N GLU A 63 18.12 -5.53 11.68
CA GLU A 63 18.80 -4.85 10.58
C GLU A 63 17.81 -4.01 9.75
N ASN A 64 16.68 -4.57 9.34
CA ASN A 64 15.68 -3.82 8.57
C ASN A 64 15.10 -2.62 9.35
N MET A 65 15.12 -2.66 10.68
CA MET A 65 14.70 -1.57 11.58
C MET A 65 15.77 -0.48 11.75
N GLY A 66 16.92 -0.56 11.08
CA GLY A 66 17.95 0.48 11.13
C GLY A 66 19.04 0.24 12.18
N LEU A 67 19.18 -0.99 12.67
CA LEU A 67 20.14 -1.34 13.72
C LEU A 67 21.29 -2.21 13.21
N SER A 68 22.51 -1.89 13.65
CA SER A 68 23.70 -2.70 13.51
C SER A 68 23.98 -3.44 14.83
N ILE A 69 23.85 -4.77 14.82
CA ILE A 69 24.01 -5.59 16.03
C ILE A 69 25.50 -5.72 16.37
N GLN A 70 25.87 -5.31 17.58
CA GLN A 70 27.24 -5.41 18.10
C GLN A 70 27.46 -6.70 18.88
N SER A 71 26.46 -7.11 19.66
CA SER A 71 26.50 -8.39 20.37
C SER A 71 25.11 -8.93 20.66
N GLU A 72 25.05 -10.23 20.86
CA GLU A 72 23.84 -10.95 21.25
C GLU A 72 24.19 -11.97 22.34
N HIS A 73 23.28 -12.16 23.28
CA HIS A 73 23.28 -13.35 24.12
C HIS A 73 21.87 -13.76 24.52
N SER A 74 21.67 -15.08 24.57
CA SER A 74 20.41 -15.70 24.93
C SER A 74 20.50 -16.51 26.22
N ILE A 75 19.46 -16.45 27.06
CA ILE A 75 19.38 -17.18 28.33
C ILE A 75 18.00 -17.80 28.49
N GLN A 76 17.94 -19.09 28.81
CA GLN A 76 16.71 -19.74 29.24
C GLN A 76 16.41 -19.39 30.71
N LEU A 77 15.17 -18.97 30.97
CA LEU A 77 14.66 -18.64 32.29
C LEU A 77 13.51 -19.58 32.65
N GLY A 78 13.50 -20.11 33.88
CA GLY A 78 12.49 -21.06 34.33
C GLY A 78 12.60 -22.44 33.67
N GLU A 79 11.64 -23.31 33.98
CA GLU A 79 11.57 -24.69 33.49
C GLU A 79 10.15 -25.05 33.04
N ALA A 80 10.04 -26.05 32.17
CA ALA A 80 8.78 -26.61 31.67
C ALA A 80 7.78 -25.52 31.21
N SER A 81 6.58 -25.49 31.79
CA SER A 81 5.49 -24.57 31.43
C SER A 81 5.74 -23.09 31.80
N THR A 82 6.81 -22.81 32.54
CA THR A 82 7.22 -21.43 32.91
C THR A 82 8.45 -20.96 32.14
N CYS A 83 8.91 -21.75 31.17
CA CYS A 83 10.09 -21.46 30.36
C CYS A 83 9.89 -20.18 29.54
N VAL A 84 10.82 -19.23 29.68
CA VAL A 84 10.95 -18.03 28.85
C VAL A 84 12.40 -17.90 28.38
N TRP A 85 12.59 -17.73 27.09
CA TRP A 85 13.88 -17.38 26.53
C TRP A 85 14.04 -15.87 26.51
N LEU A 86 15.09 -15.37 27.14
CA LEU A 86 15.54 -13.99 27.03
C LEU A 86 16.60 -13.91 25.94
N HIS A 87 16.32 -13.17 24.89
CA HIS A 87 17.28 -12.78 23.86
C HIS A 87 17.65 -11.32 24.08
N HIS A 88 18.92 -11.01 24.31
CA HIS A 88 19.38 -9.65 24.53
C HIS A 88 20.37 -9.25 23.44
N PHE A 89 19.98 -8.26 22.66
CA PHE A 89 20.78 -7.65 21.60
C PHE A 89 21.28 -6.29 22.06
N ILE A 90 22.55 -6.02 21.79
CA ILE A 90 23.16 -4.69 21.93
C ILE A 90 23.42 -4.20 20.51
N ALA A 91 22.87 -3.05 20.17
CA ALA A 91 22.92 -2.52 18.82
C ALA A 91 23.21 -1.03 18.79
N VAL A 92 23.71 -0.56 17.65
CA VAL A 92 23.87 0.86 17.35
C VAL A 92 23.10 1.21 16.09
N ARG A 93 22.79 2.48 15.88
CA ARG A 93 22.11 2.93 14.66
C ARG A 93 23.04 2.81 13.46
N HIS A 94 22.52 2.48 12.27
CA HIS A 94 23.31 2.58 11.04
C HIS A 94 23.67 4.03 10.70
N TYR A 95 22.72 4.95 10.91
CA TYR A 95 22.92 6.38 10.73
C TYR A 95 22.60 7.11 12.02
N GLN A 96 23.52 7.98 12.43
CA GLN A 96 23.25 8.94 13.49
C GLN A 96 22.36 10.05 12.95
N SER A 97 21.06 9.94 13.24
CA SER A 97 20.13 11.05 13.03
C SER A 97 20.35 12.12 14.10
N GLY A 98 19.97 13.38 13.82
CA GLY A 98 19.88 14.42 14.85
C GLY A 98 18.77 14.19 15.91
N THR A 99 18.07 13.05 15.87
CA THR A 99 16.96 12.72 16.77
C THR A 99 17.40 11.74 17.86
N THR A 100 17.19 12.09 19.12
CA THR A 100 17.45 11.21 20.28
C THR A 100 16.52 10.01 20.29
N PHE A 101 16.97 8.86 20.82
CA PHE A 101 16.16 7.64 20.79
C PHE A 101 14.87 7.79 21.62
N ALA A 102 14.91 8.54 22.72
CA ALA A 102 13.74 8.84 23.55
C ALA A 102 12.57 9.47 22.77
N ARG A 103 12.83 10.21 21.69
CA ARG A 103 11.77 10.82 20.85
C ARG A 103 11.09 9.82 19.92
N VAL A 104 11.75 8.69 19.64
CA VAL A 104 11.26 7.67 18.69
C VAL A 104 10.92 6.35 19.36
N GLU A 105 11.29 6.15 20.63
CA GLU A 105 11.19 4.89 21.36
C GLU A 105 9.81 4.24 21.27
N GLU A 106 8.74 4.99 21.57
CA GLU A 106 7.37 4.45 21.58
C GLU A 106 6.96 3.92 20.20
N ASN A 107 7.13 4.76 19.17
CA ASN A 107 6.79 4.42 17.80
C ASN A 107 7.70 3.30 17.26
N PHE A 108 9.01 3.37 17.54
CA PHE A 108 9.97 2.35 17.17
C PHE A 108 9.61 0.98 17.77
N LYS A 109 9.29 0.95 19.07
CA LYS A 109 8.84 -0.26 19.77
C LYS A 109 7.57 -0.82 19.17
N LYS A 110 6.61 0.05 18.81
CA LYS A 110 5.37 -0.36 18.16
C LYS A 110 5.65 -1.01 16.80
N VAL A 111 6.38 -0.33 15.91
CA VAL A 111 6.73 -0.86 14.58
C VAL A 111 7.51 -2.16 14.70
N LEU A 112 8.49 -2.23 15.62
CA LEU A 112 9.26 -3.44 15.87
C LEU A 112 8.36 -4.62 16.28
N THR A 113 7.42 -4.37 17.18
CA THR A 113 6.44 -5.38 17.63
C THR A 113 5.55 -5.82 16.47
N ASP A 114 5.05 -4.89 15.68
CA ASP A 114 4.17 -5.16 14.54
C ASP A 114 4.87 -6.02 13.46
N VAL A 115 6.18 -5.80 13.23
CA VAL A 115 7.00 -6.62 12.32
C VAL A 115 7.23 -8.02 12.90
N PHE A 116 7.57 -8.12 14.18
CA PHE A 116 7.79 -9.40 14.84
C PHE A 116 6.52 -10.25 14.94
N ASP A 117 5.33 -9.63 15.00
CA ASP A 117 4.03 -10.29 14.98
C ASP A 117 3.50 -10.55 13.57
N ASP A 118 4.32 -10.35 12.53
CA ASP A 118 3.98 -10.54 11.11
C ASP A 118 2.78 -9.70 10.63
N THR A 119 2.50 -8.59 11.33
CA THR A 119 1.43 -7.65 10.96
C THR A 119 1.93 -6.51 10.06
N LEU A 120 3.25 -6.34 9.96
CA LEU A 120 3.92 -5.40 9.07
C LEU A 120 5.00 -6.11 8.24
N GLU A 121 5.21 -5.69 6.99
CA GLU A 121 6.28 -6.23 6.14
C GLU A 121 7.66 -6.00 6.78
N ASN A 122 8.50 -7.05 6.77
CA ASN A 122 9.89 -6.97 7.21
C ASN A 122 10.81 -6.57 6.05
N ASP A 123 11.00 -5.28 5.84
CA ASP A 123 11.99 -4.75 4.90
C ASP A 123 12.64 -3.46 5.40
N ARG A 124 13.67 -3.02 4.68
CA ARG A 124 14.50 -1.88 5.10
C ARG A 124 13.74 -0.56 5.29
N PHE A 125 12.52 -0.38 4.73
CA PHE A 125 11.74 0.83 5.01
C PHE A 125 11.37 0.96 6.50
N ASN A 126 11.45 -0.13 7.27
CA ASN A 126 11.22 -0.10 8.71
C ASN A 126 12.24 0.78 9.47
N CYS A 127 13.43 1.03 8.91
CA CYS A 127 14.42 1.91 9.51
C CYS A 127 13.93 3.36 9.67
N LEU A 128 12.91 3.76 8.89
CA LEU A 128 12.31 5.09 8.97
C LEU A 128 11.61 5.34 10.31
N ALA A 129 11.21 4.29 11.04
CA ALA A 129 10.70 4.41 12.41
C ALA A 129 11.79 4.97 13.35
N LEU A 130 13.05 4.56 13.16
CA LEU A 130 14.18 4.96 13.98
C LEU A 130 14.79 6.30 13.56
N SER A 131 14.94 6.53 12.24
CA SER A 131 15.60 7.73 11.71
C SER A 131 14.68 8.94 11.63
N GLY A 132 13.41 8.75 11.27
CA GLY A 132 12.44 9.82 11.00
C GLY A 132 11.18 9.79 11.85
N ASN A 133 11.11 8.92 12.87
CA ASN A 133 9.90 8.68 13.66
C ASN A 133 8.66 8.34 12.80
N ALA A 134 8.86 7.63 11.70
CA ALA A 134 7.77 7.26 10.79
C ALA A 134 6.88 6.19 11.43
N SER A 135 5.56 6.42 11.46
CA SER A 135 4.57 5.41 11.86
C SER A 135 4.46 4.28 10.84
N GLU A 136 3.85 3.15 11.21
CA GLU A 136 3.65 2.03 10.26
C GLU A 136 2.90 2.47 9.00
N ARG A 137 1.96 3.42 9.15
CA ARG A 137 1.18 3.98 8.05
C ARG A 137 2.04 4.84 7.14
N HIS A 138 2.97 5.62 7.68
CA HIS A 138 3.86 6.44 6.85
C HIS A 138 4.89 5.56 6.12
N ILE A 139 5.39 4.52 6.78
CA ILE A 139 6.24 3.50 6.16
C ILE A 139 5.51 2.80 5.00
N LEU A 140 4.24 2.42 5.19
CA LEU A 140 3.38 1.85 4.14
C LEU A 140 3.24 2.80 2.93
N LEU A 141 3.06 4.10 3.19
CA LEU A 141 2.96 5.11 2.12
C LEU A 141 4.26 5.22 1.31
N MET A 142 5.40 5.27 1.99
CA MET A 142 6.71 5.32 1.33
C MET A 142 6.97 4.05 0.49
N ARG A 143 6.59 2.88 1.02
CA ARG A 143 6.61 1.62 0.27
C ARG A 143 5.74 1.68 -0.98
N ALA A 144 4.52 2.22 -0.87
CA ALA A 144 3.59 2.33 -1.99
C ALA A 144 4.13 3.23 -3.10
N TYR A 145 4.63 4.43 -2.77
CA TYR A 145 5.24 5.31 -3.76
C TYR A 145 6.48 4.67 -4.41
N TYR A 146 7.35 4.05 -3.62
CA TYR A 146 8.51 3.31 -4.16
C TYR A 146 8.08 2.16 -5.09
N ALA A 147 7.07 1.38 -4.70
CA ALA A 147 6.56 0.27 -5.49
C ALA A 147 6.00 0.75 -6.84
N TYR A 148 5.27 1.87 -6.84
CA TYR A 148 4.81 2.51 -8.07
C TYR A 148 5.99 2.97 -8.96
N MET A 149 7.01 3.61 -8.37
CA MET A 149 8.21 4.02 -9.12
C MET A 149 8.91 2.84 -9.82
N ARG A 150 8.98 1.67 -9.16
CA ARG A 150 9.52 0.47 -9.80
C ARG A 150 8.70 0.06 -11.02
N GLN A 151 7.37 0.09 -10.92
CA GLN A 151 6.48 -0.32 -12.01
C GLN A 151 6.51 0.62 -13.22
N VAL A 152 6.88 1.88 -13.03
CA VAL A 152 7.08 2.86 -14.12
C VAL A 152 8.50 2.83 -14.69
N GLY A 153 9.35 1.90 -14.26
CA GLY A 153 10.67 1.63 -14.85
C GLY A 153 11.84 2.37 -14.19
N TRP A 154 11.70 2.84 -12.95
CA TRP A 154 12.81 3.47 -12.25
C TRP A 154 13.92 2.45 -11.92
N PRO A 155 15.19 2.70 -12.29
CA PRO A 155 16.26 1.70 -12.16
C PRO A 155 16.81 1.54 -10.74
N HIS A 156 16.44 2.41 -9.79
CA HIS A 156 17.02 2.39 -8.44
C HIS A 156 16.33 1.33 -7.55
N THR A 157 17.17 0.56 -6.86
CA THR A 157 16.71 -0.54 -6.00
C THR A 157 16.35 -0.02 -4.62
N ARG A 158 15.65 -0.84 -3.83
CA ARG A 158 15.33 -0.51 -2.44
C ARG A 158 16.60 -0.24 -1.63
N ALA A 159 17.66 -1.00 -1.93
CA ALA A 159 18.95 -0.87 -1.27
C ALA A 159 19.67 0.46 -1.57
N SER A 160 19.37 1.14 -2.68
CA SER A 160 19.90 2.48 -2.95
C SER A 160 18.95 3.59 -2.48
N VAL A 161 17.63 3.37 -2.50
CA VAL A 161 16.64 4.39 -2.17
C VAL A 161 16.47 4.59 -0.66
N VAL A 162 16.34 3.50 0.11
CA VAL A 162 16.02 3.61 1.53
C VAL A 162 17.12 4.28 2.36
N PRO A 163 18.43 4.03 2.11
CA PRO A 163 19.49 4.76 2.80
C PRO A 163 19.42 6.28 2.60
N VAL A 164 18.95 6.75 1.43
CA VAL A 164 18.73 8.18 1.17
C VAL A 164 17.61 8.73 2.05
N LEU A 165 16.49 8.01 2.16
CA LEU A 165 15.39 8.39 3.06
C LEU A 165 15.83 8.41 4.53
N GLU A 166 16.69 7.46 4.93
CA GLU A 166 17.25 7.34 6.28
C GLU A 166 18.23 8.49 6.59
N LYS A 167 19.02 8.91 5.61
CA LYS A 167 20.02 9.99 5.72
C LYS A 167 19.39 11.38 5.86
N TYR A 168 18.22 11.62 5.27
CA TYR A 168 17.56 12.93 5.26
C TYR A 168 16.16 12.90 5.93
N PRO A 169 16.08 12.69 7.25
CA PRO A 169 14.80 12.57 7.97
C PRO A 169 13.96 13.86 7.95
N PHE A 170 14.60 15.03 7.79
CA PHE A 170 13.90 16.32 7.66
C PHE A 170 13.11 16.41 6.35
N VAL A 171 13.68 15.89 5.24
CA VAL A 171 12.99 15.82 3.95
C VAL A 171 11.83 14.84 4.03
N LEU A 172 12.03 13.68 4.66
CA LEU A 172 10.96 12.70 4.91
C LEU A 172 9.80 13.29 5.71
N LYS A 173 10.11 14.04 6.78
CA LYS A 173 9.10 14.76 7.56
C LYS A 173 8.33 15.74 6.67
N ASN A 174 9.03 16.52 5.84
CA ASN A 174 8.37 17.49 4.96
C ASN A 174 7.50 16.82 3.88
N LEU A 175 7.91 15.66 3.35
CA LEU A 175 7.09 14.86 2.44
C LEU A 175 5.81 14.36 3.12
N LYS A 176 5.90 13.92 4.39
CA LYS A 176 4.73 13.56 5.19
C LYS A 176 3.80 14.76 5.34
N ASP A 177 4.34 15.90 5.77
CA ASP A 177 3.55 17.09 6.06
C ASP A 177 2.89 17.63 4.77
N LEU A 178 3.60 17.60 3.64
CA LEU A 178 3.04 17.90 2.30
C LEU A 178 1.90 16.94 1.93
N PHE A 179 2.07 15.63 2.14
CA PHE A 179 1.03 14.66 1.85
C PHE A 179 -0.22 14.88 2.72
N TYR A 180 -0.05 15.18 4.01
CA TYR A 180 -1.16 15.48 4.92
C TYR A 180 -1.84 16.79 4.54
N ALA A 181 -1.08 17.82 4.19
CA ALA A 181 -1.62 19.09 3.69
C ALA A 181 -2.54 18.91 2.48
N ARG A 182 -2.20 17.98 1.58
CA ARG A 182 -2.99 17.68 0.40
C ARG A 182 -4.22 16.82 0.67
N PHE A 183 -4.11 15.81 1.54
CA PHE A 183 -5.07 14.71 1.54
C PHE A 183 -5.81 14.47 2.84
N ASP A 184 -5.37 15.05 3.96
CA ASP A 184 -6.09 14.96 5.22
C ASP A 184 -7.30 15.92 5.18
N PRO A 185 -8.55 15.42 5.27
CA PRO A 185 -9.74 16.27 5.28
C PRO A 185 -9.77 17.28 6.44
N GLN A 186 -8.99 17.04 7.50
CA GLN A 186 -8.90 17.91 8.68
C GLN A 186 -7.67 18.81 8.66
N SER A 187 -6.81 18.72 7.63
CA SER A 187 -5.59 19.51 7.58
C SER A 187 -5.87 21.00 7.34
N THR A 188 -5.14 21.83 8.05
CA THR A 188 -5.04 23.28 7.83
C THR A 188 -3.66 23.68 7.27
N GLY A 189 -2.88 22.72 6.78
CA GLY A 189 -1.52 22.94 6.28
C GLY A 189 -1.50 23.78 4.99
N ASP A 190 -0.49 24.64 4.87
CA ASP A 190 -0.24 25.41 3.65
C ASP A 190 0.60 24.57 2.67
N GLU A 191 -0.10 23.95 1.70
CA GLU A 191 0.52 23.15 0.65
C GLU A 191 1.59 23.94 -0.12
N ALA A 192 1.34 25.20 -0.46
CA ALA A 192 2.26 26.00 -1.24
C ALA A 192 3.54 26.32 -0.46
N HIS A 193 3.42 26.56 0.84
CA HIS A 193 4.58 26.71 1.73
C HIS A 193 5.40 25.42 1.80
N LEU A 194 4.75 24.27 2.02
CA LEU A 194 5.42 22.97 2.12
C LEU A 194 6.11 22.56 0.81
N ILE A 195 5.56 22.93 -0.35
CA ILE A 195 6.23 22.75 -1.64
C ILE A 195 7.53 23.57 -1.69
N ARG A 196 7.48 24.87 -1.39
CA ARG A 196 8.68 25.74 -1.38
C ARG A 196 9.73 25.29 -0.37
N GLU A 197 9.29 24.84 0.81
CA GLU A 197 10.18 24.27 1.82
C GLU A 197 10.83 22.97 1.31
N THR A 198 10.05 22.10 0.66
CA THR A 198 10.61 20.88 0.06
C THR A 198 11.66 21.24 -0.99
N GLU A 199 11.37 22.15 -1.91
CA GLU A 199 12.32 22.59 -2.95
C GLU A 199 13.62 23.12 -2.33
N SER A 200 13.53 23.90 -1.25
CA SER A 200 14.69 24.42 -0.52
C SER A 200 15.51 23.31 0.13
N LEU A 201 14.84 22.33 0.74
CA LEU A 201 15.47 21.15 1.34
C LEU A 201 16.16 20.26 0.29
N LEU A 202 15.56 20.11 -0.90
CA LEU A 202 16.13 19.36 -2.00
C LEU A 202 17.38 20.05 -2.57
N ALA A 203 17.34 21.38 -2.74
CA ALA A 203 18.48 22.15 -3.23
C ALA A 203 19.70 22.11 -2.28
N ALA A 204 19.49 21.74 -1.01
CA ALA A 204 20.57 21.56 -0.03
C ALA A 204 21.22 20.17 -0.10
N ILE A 205 20.69 19.23 -0.89
CA ILE A 205 21.28 17.90 -1.07
C ILE A 205 22.41 17.98 -2.10
N GLU A 206 23.64 17.66 -1.68
CA GLU A 206 24.82 17.77 -2.54
C GLU A 206 24.83 16.75 -3.69
N SER A 207 24.24 15.57 -3.47
CA SER A 207 24.19 14.50 -4.47
C SER A 207 22.91 14.58 -5.30
N ALA A 208 23.06 14.87 -6.60
CA ALA A 208 21.94 14.89 -7.54
C ALA A 208 21.17 13.55 -7.63
N GLU A 209 21.84 12.42 -7.38
CA GLU A 209 21.16 11.12 -7.33
C GLU A 209 20.26 11.00 -6.10
N GLU A 210 20.75 11.46 -4.93
CA GLU A 210 19.98 11.46 -3.68
C GLU A 210 18.81 12.46 -3.75
N GLU A 211 19.04 13.65 -4.32
CA GLU A 211 17.99 14.64 -4.58
C GLU A 211 16.89 14.06 -5.48
N MET A 212 17.27 13.36 -6.56
CA MET A 212 16.33 12.77 -7.51
C MET A 212 15.36 11.77 -6.84
N VAL A 213 15.79 11.04 -5.81
CA VAL A 213 14.91 10.13 -5.04
C VAL A 213 13.72 10.90 -4.49
N PHE A 214 13.98 12.00 -3.78
CA PHE A 214 12.93 12.80 -3.18
C PHE A 214 12.14 13.60 -4.22
N ALA A 215 12.80 14.18 -5.22
CA ALA A 215 12.12 14.92 -6.29
C ALA A 215 11.07 14.06 -7.00
N ARG A 216 11.36 12.78 -7.25
CA ARG A 216 10.38 11.82 -7.79
C ARG A 216 9.24 11.55 -6.80
N MET A 217 9.50 11.44 -5.50
CA MET A 217 8.46 11.24 -4.50
C MET A 217 7.52 12.44 -4.42
N VAL A 218 8.06 13.66 -4.41
CA VAL A 218 7.30 14.90 -4.51
C VAL A 218 6.43 14.89 -5.76
N SER A 219 7.01 14.58 -6.92
CA SER A 219 6.27 14.52 -8.18
C SER A 219 5.08 13.54 -8.13
N LEU A 220 5.23 12.40 -7.47
CA LEU A 220 4.12 11.44 -7.28
C LEU A 220 3.06 11.94 -6.30
N ILE A 221 3.47 12.59 -5.20
CA ILE A 221 2.53 13.19 -4.23
C ILE A 221 1.69 14.27 -4.92
N LEU A 222 2.32 15.15 -5.69
CA LEU A 222 1.63 16.23 -6.41
C LEU A 222 0.74 15.71 -7.55
N ALA A 223 1.12 14.61 -8.22
CA ALA A 223 0.30 13.99 -9.26
C ALA A 223 -0.82 13.09 -8.72
N THR A 224 -0.84 12.81 -7.42
CA THR A 224 -1.93 12.07 -6.77
C THR A 224 -3.13 12.99 -6.62
N GLU A 225 -4.29 12.57 -7.14
CA GLU A 225 -5.53 13.36 -7.06
C GLU A 225 -6.40 12.97 -5.87
N ARG A 226 -6.35 11.69 -5.47
CA ARG A 226 -7.16 11.11 -4.40
C ARG A 226 -6.43 9.93 -3.77
N THR A 227 -6.71 9.71 -2.49
CA THR A 227 -6.18 8.56 -1.74
C THR A 227 -7.13 8.14 -0.64
N ASN A 228 -7.12 6.84 -0.30
CA ASN A 228 -7.88 6.30 0.82
C ASN A 228 -7.11 6.38 2.16
N TYR A 229 -5.98 7.09 2.20
CA TYR A 229 -5.06 7.06 3.33
C TYR A 229 -5.71 7.49 4.67
N PHE A 230 -6.69 8.38 4.64
CA PHE A 230 -7.38 8.88 5.82
C PHE A 230 -8.68 8.11 6.13
N GLN A 231 -9.13 7.28 5.19
CA GLN A 231 -10.33 6.47 5.37
C GLN A 231 -10.12 5.39 6.42
N LYS A 232 -11.19 5.13 7.17
CA LYS A 232 -11.25 4.09 8.20
C LYS A 232 -12.16 2.95 7.74
N THR A 233 -11.92 1.79 8.31
CA THR A 233 -12.84 0.65 8.27
C THR A 233 -14.06 0.93 9.15
N ASN A 234 -15.12 0.13 9.00
CA ASN A 234 -16.32 0.23 9.83
C ASN A 234 -16.03 0.10 11.34
N ASN A 235 -14.92 -0.51 11.72
CA ASN A 235 -14.46 -0.64 13.11
C ASN A 235 -13.61 0.55 13.58
N GLY A 236 -13.54 1.64 12.82
CA GLY A 236 -12.77 2.84 13.15
C GLY A 236 -11.25 2.71 12.98
N LYS A 237 -10.75 1.55 12.53
CA LYS A 237 -9.31 1.31 12.29
C LYS A 237 -8.92 1.76 10.89
N HIS A 238 -7.68 2.21 10.71
CA HIS A 238 -7.14 2.44 9.37
C HIS A 238 -7.15 1.16 8.53
N LYS A 239 -7.38 1.32 7.22
CA LYS A 239 -7.30 0.22 6.26
C LYS A 239 -5.85 -0.29 6.17
N PRO A 240 -5.61 -1.61 6.02
CA PRO A 240 -4.27 -2.19 5.95
C PRO A 240 -3.59 -2.00 4.58
N TYR A 241 -4.22 -1.26 3.67
CA TYR A 241 -3.75 -0.96 2.33
C TYR A 241 -3.85 0.54 2.06
N VAL A 242 -3.17 0.99 1.00
CA VAL A 242 -3.26 2.36 0.49
C VAL A 242 -3.56 2.34 -0.99
N SER A 243 -4.43 3.25 -1.41
CA SER A 243 -4.80 3.48 -2.80
C SER A 243 -4.42 4.90 -3.20
N LEU A 244 -3.80 5.04 -4.37
CA LEU A 244 -3.33 6.30 -4.93
C LEU A 244 -3.91 6.43 -6.34
N LYS A 245 -4.82 7.38 -6.55
CA LYS A 245 -5.30 7.74 -7.89
C LYS A 245 -4.36 8.77 -8.47
N ILE A 246 -3.52 8.34 -9.40
CA ILE A 246 -2.43 9.14 -9.96
C ILE A 246 -2.82 9.62 -11.36
N LYS A 247 -2.69 10.92 -11.60
CA LYS A 247 -2.82 11.52 -12.92
C LYS A 247 -1.51 11.34 -13.68
N ALA A 248 -1.31 10.12 -14.19
CA ALA A 248 -0.03 9.70 -14.78
C ALA A 248 0.40 10.53 -15.99
N GLY A 249 -0.55 11.15 -16.72
CA GLY A 249 -0.25 12.07 -17.82
C GLY A 249 0.70 13.21 -17.45
N ASP A 250 0.61 13.70 -16.21
CA ASP A 250 1.38 14.86 -15.73
C ASP A 250 2.80 14.46 -15.27
N LEU A 251 3.07 13.16 -15.12
CA LEU A 251 4.34 12.65 -14.60
C LEU A 251 5.42 12.57 -15.68
N LYS A 252 6.46 13.41 -15.58
CA LYS A 252 7.64 13.34 -16.48
C LYS A 252 8.46 12.07 -16.30
N LEU A 253 8.44 11.46 -15.11
CA LEU A 253 9.21 10.26 -14.78
C LEU A 253 8.75 8.99 -15.51
N ILE A 254 7.55 9.00 -16.10
CA ILE A 254 7.03 7.86 -16.87
C ILE A 254 7.47 8.02 -18.31
N GLU A 255 8.33 7.12 -18.76
CA GLU A 255 8.75 7.05 -20.16
C GLU A 255 7.73 6.29 -21.01
N GLY A 256 7.58 6.70 -22.28
CA GLY A 256 6.66 6.08 -23.22
C GLY A 256 5.19 6.46 -22.95
N HIS A 257 4.27 5.50 -23.17
CA HIS A 257 2.85 5.81 -23.04
C HIS A 257 2.40 5.83 -21.58
N LYS A 258 1.58 6.82 -21.28
CA LYS A 258 1.02 7.08 -19.95
C LYS A 258 -0.47 6.74 -19.96
N GLY A 259 -0.97 6.21 -18.85
CA GLY A 259 -2.40 6.23 -18.61
C GLY A 259 -2.89 7.68 -18.45
N PHE A 260 -4.17 7.91 -18.72
CA PHE A 260 -4.85 9.12 -18.29
C PHE A 260 -4.91 9.14 -16.75
N TYR A 261 -5.41 8.04 -16.18
CA TYR A 261 -5.37 7.76 -14.75
C TYR A 261 -4.78 6.38 -14.48
N GLU A 262 -4.02 6.30 -13.40
CA GLU A 262 -3.50 5.05 -12.84
C GLU A 262 -3.90 4.97 -11.38
N ILE A 263 -4.82 4.06 -11.05
CA ILE A 263 -5.16 3.79 -9.65
C ILE A 263 -4.25 2.66 -9.18
N PHE A 264 -3.33 3.00 -8.29
CA PHE A 264 -2.38 2.07 -7.70
C PHE A 264 -2.83 1.67 -6.29
N VAL A 265 -2.90 0.37 -6.01
CA VAL A 265 -3.27 -0.17 -4.70
C VAL A 265 -2.10 -0.98 -4.16
N TYR A 266 -1.71 -0.70 -2.93
CA TYR A 266 -0.60 -1.35 -2.26
C TYR A 266 -1.03 -1.86 -0.88
N ALA A 267 -0.76 -3.14 -0.62
CA ALA A 267 -0.99 -3.80 0.66
C ALA A 267 0.16 -4.79 0.95
N PRO A 268 0.31 -5.28 2.19
CA PRO A 268 1.32 -6.30 2.54
C PRO A 268 1.27 -7.57 1.69
N ASP A 269 0.09 -7.95 1.21
CA ASP A 269 -0.17 -9.19 0.47
C ASP A 269 -0.41 -8.99 -1.03
N VAL A 270 -0.79 -7.77 -1.46
CA VAL A 270 -1.12 -7.47 -2.86
C VAL A 270 -0.52 -6.14 -3.34
N GLU A 271 -0.07 -6.12 -4.59
CA GLU A 271 0.09 -4.88 -5.36
C GLU A 271 -0.83 -4.94 -6.57
N GLY A 272 -1.45 -3.83 -6.95
CA GLY A 272 -2.29 -3.79 -8.13
C GLY A 272 -2.38 -2.42 -8.75
N ILE A 273 -2.67 -2.40 -10.06
CA ILE A 273 -2.82 -1.18 -10.83
C ILE A 273 -4.00 -1.28 -11.77
N HIS A 274 -4.78 -0.20 -11.87
CA HIS A 274 -5.84 -0.04 -12.85
C HIS A 274 -5.54 1.16 -13.74
N LEU A 275 -5.29 0.90 -15.02
CA LEU A 275 -4.97 1.89 -16.04
C LEU A 275 -6.23 2.27 -16.81
N ARG A 276 -6.38 3.57 -17.08
CA ARG A 276 -7.41 4.09 -17.99
C ARG A 276 -6.79 5.00 -19.02
N SER A 277 -7.27 4.95 -20.26
CA SER A 277 -6.85 5.87 -21.31
C SER A 277 -7.71 7.13 -21.45
N GLY A 278 -8.77 7.26 -20.66
CA GLY A 278 -9.65 8.42 -20.63
C GLY A 278 -10.58 8.39 -19.41
N ALA A 279 -11.41 9.42 -19.25
CA ALA A 279 -12.35 9.53 -18.12
C ALA A 279 -13.40 8.41 -18.10
N VAL A 280 -13.84 7.95 -19.28
CA VAL A 280 -14.79 6.86 -19.46
C VAL A 280 -14.06 5.71 -20.17
N ALA A 281 -13.75 4.64 -19.45
CA ALA A 281 -12.91 3.55 -19.97
C ALA A 281 -13.23 2.21 -19.31
N ARG A 282 -13.37 1.14 -20.11
CA ARG A 282 -13.78 -0.19 -19.63
C ARG A 282 -12.69 -1.24 -19.81
N GLY A 283 -12.60 -2.19 -18.88
CA GLY A 283 -11.76 -3.37 -19.05
C GLY A 283 -11.70 -4.28 -17.84
N GLY A 284 -11.13 -5.48 -18.07
CA GLY A 284 -11.07 -6.50 -17.03
C GLY A 284 -9.86 -6.39 -16.10
N ILE A 285 -9.92 -7.09 -14.96
CA ILE A 285 -8.79 -7.25 -14.03
C ILE A 285 -8.11 -8.59 -14.24
N ARG A 286 -6.79 -8.57 -14.44
CA ARG A 286 -5.95 -9.75 -14.56
C ARG A 286 -5.24 -10.07 -13.24
N TRP A 287 -5.17 -11.36 -12.89
CA TRP A 287 -4.19 -11.81 -11.91
C TRP A 287 -2.85 -12.08 -12.64
N SER A 288 -1.86 -11.24 -12.36
CA SER A 288 -0.51 -11.33 -12.93
C SER A 288 0.43 -12.14 -12.03
N ASP A 289 1.30 -12.93 -12.66
CA ASP A 289 2.46 -13.59 -12.04
C ASP A 289 3.75 -12.75 -12.19
N ARG A 290 3.70 -11.61 -12.88
CA ARG A 290 4.86 -10.77 -13.20
C ARG A 290 5.16 -9.75 -12.09
N ARG A 291 5.91 -10.17 -11.08
CA ARG A 291 6.32 -9.28 -9.96
C ARG A 291 7.04 -8.00 -10.42
N SER A 292 7.92 -8.09 -11.42
CA SER A 292 8.82 -7.00 -11.81
C SER A 292 8.16 -5.95 -12.70
N ASP A 293 7.13 -6.30 -13.48
CA ASP A 293 6.61 -5.42 -14.53
C ASP A 293 5.14 -5.68 -14.91
N TYR A 294 4.29 -6.08 -13.96
CA TYR A 294 2.86 -6.25 -14.19
C TYR A 294 2.20 -4.99 -14.78
N ARG A 295 2.69 -3.78 -14.48
CA ARG A 295 2.18 -2.55 -15.10
C ARG A 295 2.36 -2.55 -16.63
N ARG A 296 3.49 -3.06 -17.13
CA ARG A 296 3.75 -3.17 -18.58
C ARG A 296 2.75 -4.15 -19.21
N GLU A 297 2.54 -5.30 -18.58
CA GLU A 297 1.53 -6.28 -19.03
C GLU A 297 0.13 -5.66 -19.07
N VAL A 298 -0.29 -4.96 -18.02
CA VAL A 298 -1.60 -4.30 -17.95
C VAL A 298 -1.72 -3.20 -19.02
N MET A 299 -0.66 -2.44 -19.27
CA MET A 299 -0.60 -1.42 -20.32
C MET A 299 -0.74 -2.03 -21.71
N ASP A 300 -0.02 -3.11 -22.01
CA ASP A 300 -0.09 -3.80 -23.31
C ASP A 300 -1.49 -4.38 -23.55
N LEU A 301 -2.10 -4.95 -22.49
CA LEU A 301 -3.48 -5.44 -22.53
C LEU A 301 -4.52 -4.34 -22.71
N MET A 302 -4.34 -3.19 -22.04
CA MET A 302 -5.19 -2.01 -22.25
C MET A 302 -5.07 -1.53 -23.70
N ARG A 303 -3.86 -1.54 -24.26
CA ARG A 303 -3.66 -1.11 -25.66
C ARG A 303 -4.29 -2.05 -26.67
N ALA A 304 -4.18 -3.35 -26.45
CA ALA A 304 -4.85 -4.35 -27.28
C ALA A 304 -6.38 -4.18 -27.27
N GLN A 305 -6.96 -3.59 -26.22
CA GLN A 305 -8.39 -3.29 -26.14
C GLN A 305 -8.81 -2.09 -26.99
N PHE A 306 -7.90 -1.18 -27.37
CA PHE A 306 -8.24 -0.06 -28.28
C PHE A 306 -8.76 -0.56 -29.62
N VAL A 307 -8.07 -1.53 -30.22
CA VAL A 307 -8.46 -2.10 -31.52
C VAL A 307 -9.81 -2.82 -31.42
N LYS A 308 -10.11 -3.43 -30.27
CA LYS A 308 -11.38 -4.16 -30.04
C LYS A 308 -12.56 -3.26 -29.71
N ASN A 309 -12.34 -2.15 -29.00
CA ASN A 309 -13.40 -1.28 -28.48
C ASN A 309 -13.66 -0.02 -29.31
N ALA A 310 -12.90 0.18 -30.41
CA ALA A 310 -12.95 1.37 -31.27
C ALA A 310 -14.36 1.80 -31.74
N VAL A 311 -15.33 0.88 -31.75
CA VAL A 311 -16.70 1.13 -32.24
C VAL A 311 -17.71 1.52 -31.14
N ILE A 312 -17.44 1.24 -29.84
CA ILE A 312 -18.45 1.44 -28.76
C ILE A 312 -17.98 2.40 -27.66
N VAL A 313 -16.79 2.18 -27.09
CA VAL A 313 -16.14 3.13 -26.18
C VAL A 313 -14.67 3.17 -26.61
N PRO A 314 -14.22 4.21 -27.32
CA PRO A 314 -12.91 4.23 -27.94
C PRO A 314 -11.75 4.22 -26.93
N MET A 315 -12.02 4.51 -25.66
CA MET A 315 -11.03 4.51 -24.59
C MET A 315 -11.04 3.18 -23.81
N GLY A 316 -9.87 2.56 -23.65
CA GLY A 316 -9.68 1.29 -22.95
C GLY A 316 -9.28 1.48 -21.49
N ALA A 317 -9.69 0.55 -20.63
CA ALA A 317 -9.13 0.37 -19.30
C ALA A 317 -8.58 -1.04 -19.14
N LYS A 318 -7.73 -1.25 -18.14
CA LYS A 318 -7.30 -2.57 -17.73
C LYS A 318 -6.79 -2.53 -16.30
N GLY A 319 -7.18 -3.51 -15.50
CA GLY A 319 -6.57 -3.75 -14.20
C GLY A 319 -5.65 -4.96 -14.20
N GLY A 320 -4.70 -4.97 -13.28
CA GLY A 320 -3.98 -6.17 -12.92
C GLY A 320 -3.44 -6.10 -11.50
N PHE A 321 -3.41 -7.24 -10.82
CA PHE A 321 -2.86 -7.36 -9.48
C PHE A 321 -1.92 -8.55 -9.39
N TYR A 322 -1.00 -8.48 -8.44
CA TYR A 322 0.02 -9.46 -8.14
C TYR A 322 -0.03 -9.80 -6.65
N VAL A 323 -0.04 -11.11 -6.36
CA VAL A 323 0.03 -11.65 -4.99
C VAL A 323 1.49 -11.74 -4.57
N LYS A 324 1.86 -11.04 -3.50
CA LYS A 324 3.25 -10.98 -3.00
C LYS A 324 3.71 -12.28 -2.35
N LYS A 325 2.79 -13.02 -1.71
CA LYS A 325 3.07 -14.29 -1.05
C LYS A 325 3.56 -15.32 -2.07
N ASN A 326 4.58 -16.09 -1.71
CA ASN A 326 5.00 -17.22 -2.53
C ASN A 326 3.92 -18.31 -2.51
N LEU A 327 3.39 -18.63 -3.69
CA LEU A 327 2.31 -19.61 -3.87
C LEU A 327 2.82 -21.01 -4.27
N SER A 328 4.14 -21.18 -4.39
CA SER A 328 4.75 -22.44 -4.80
C SER A 328 4.53 -23.51 -3.73
N GLY A 329 4.12 -24.71 -4.15
CA GLY A 329 3.86 -25.84 -3.25
C GLY A 329 2.52 -25.82 -2.53
N LEU A 330 1.69 -24.79 -2.72
CA LEU A 330 0.33 -24.74 -2.16
C LEU A 330 -0.66 -25.54 -3.01
N SER A 331 -1.68 -26.10 -2.35
CA SER A 331 -2.82 -26.74 -3.04
C SER A 331 -3.59 -25.73 -3.90
N PHE A 332 -4.35 -26.23 -4.88
CA PHE A 332 -5.18 -25.36 -5.73
C PHE A 332 -6.14 -24.49 -4.90
N ASP A 333 -6.82 -25.08 -3.91
CA ASP A 333 -7.78 -24.37 -3.07
C ASP A 333 -7.11 -23.26 -2.25
N ALA A 334 -5.96 -23.54 -1.63
CA ALA A 334 -5.21 -22.55 -0.87
C ALA A 334 -4.71 -21.39 -1.77
N ARG A 335 -4.29 -21.69 -3.01
CA ARG A 335 -3.91 -20.65 -3.99
C ARG A 335 -5.12 -19.81 -4.38
N SER A 336 -6.25 -20.44 -4.65
CA SER A 336 -7.50 -19.77 -5.02
C SER A 336 -7.95 -18.81 -3.92
N GLU A 337 -7.95 -19.27 -2.67
CA GLU A 337 -8.36 -18.47 -1.51
C GLU A 337 -7.49 -17.22 -1.32
N ILE A 338 -6.17 -17.36 -1.42
CA ILE A 338 -5.24 -16.21 -1.36
C ILE A 338 -5.48 -15.26 -2.53
N GLY A 339 -5.71 -15.80 -3.74
CA GLY A 339 -6.03 -15.01 -4.93
C GLY A 339 -7.30 -14.18 -4.78
N VAL A 340 -8.36 -14.80 -4.24
CA VAL A 340 -9.64 -14.12 -3.95
C VAL A 340 -9.45 -13.04 -2.89
N ALA A 341 -8.70 -13.30 -1.82
CA ALA A 341 -8.41 -12.31 -0.78
C ALA A 341 -7.67 -11.09 -1.35
N ALA A 342 -6.61 -11.31 -2.13
CA ALA A 342 -5.86 -10.25 -2.79
C ALA A 342 -6.72 -9.47 -3.79
N TYR A 343 -7.56 -10.16 -4.57
CA TYR A 343 -8.52 -9.52 -5.46
C TYR A 343 -9.51 -8.63 -4.71
N LYS A 344 -10.03 -9.09 -3.57
CA LYS A 344 -10.93 -8.29 -2.72
C LYS A 344 -10.27 -7.02 -2.23
N THR A 345 -9.04 -7.10 -1.72
CA THR A 345 -8.26 -5.93 -1.30
C THR A 345 -8.04 -4.96 -2.46
N PHE A 346 -7.66 -5.48 -3.64
CA PHE A 346 -7.44 -4.66 -4.82
C PHE A 346 -8.71 -3.91 -5.26
N VAL A 347 -9.83 -4.61 -5.43
CA VAL A 347 -11.10 -4.01 -5.86
C VAL A 347 -11.63 -3.02 -4.82
N SER A 348 -11.55 -3.33 -3.53
CA SER A 348 -11.92 -2.41 -2.45
C SER A 348 -11.09 -1.12 -2.55
N GLY A 349 -9.79 -1.25 -2.79
CA GLY A 349 -8.91 -0.12 -3.00
C GLY A 349 -9.18 0.69 -4.27
N LEU A 350 -9.77 0.11 -5.32
CA LEU A 350 -10.25 0.88 -6.48
C LEU A 350 -11.50 1.69 -6.12
N LEU A 351 -12.45 1.06 -5.43
CA LEU A 351 -13.71 1.67 -5.01
C LEU A 351 -13.50 2.82 -4.01
N ASP A 352 -12.45 2.73 -3.19
CA ASP A 352 -12.12 3.74 -2.19
C ASP A 352 -11.70 5.10 -2.78
N VAL A 353 -11.39 5.21 -4.07
CA VAL A 353 -10.87 6.46 -4.67
C VAL A 353 -11.63 6.93 -5.91
N VAL A 354 -12.77 6.30 -6.21
CA VAL A 354 -13.68 6.68 -7.29
C VAL A 354 -15.00 7.17 -6.72
N ASP A 355 -15.66 8.09 -7.41
CA ASP A 355 -16.96 8.59 -6.97
C ASP A 355 -18.03 7.52 -7.15
N ASN A 356 -18.97 7.50 -6.22
CA ASN A 356 -20.22 6.79 -6.38
C ASN A 356 -21.23 7.67 -7.15
N ARG A 357 -22.24 7.09 -7.80
CA ARG A 357 -23.21 7.85 -8.62
C ARG A 357 -24.63 7.68 -8.10
N THR A 358 -25.20 8.72 -7.51
CA THR A 358 -26.58 8.72 -7.00
C THR A 358 -27.54 9.47 -7.93
N ASP A 359 -28.84 9.41 -7.65
CA ASP A 359 -29.87 10.24 -8.34
C ASP A 359 -29.60 11.75 -8.25
N LYS A 360 -28.78 12.17 -7.27
CA LYS A 360 -28.39 13.57 -7.05
C LYS A 360 -27.05 13.95 -7.71
N GLY A 361 -26.41 13.02 -8.41
CA GLY A 361 -25.08 13.20 -9.01
C GLY A 361 -24.01 12.35 -8.32
N ALA A 362 -22.75 12.60 -8.69
CA ALA A 362 -21.63 11.88 -8.13
C ALA A 362 -21.30 12.33 -6.72
N ILE A 363 -20.88 11.39 -5.88
CA ILE A 363 -20.51 11.60 -4.49
C ILE A 363 -19.15 10.94 -4.27
N ALA A 364 -18.17 11.71 -3.79
CA ALA A 364 -16.86 11.19 -3.45
C ALA A 364 -16.92 10.26 -2.23
N PRO A 365 -16.00 9.30 -2.10
CA PRO A 365 -15.88 8.49 -0.90
C PRO A 365 -15.65 9.34 0.35
N ASP A 366 -16.11 8.86 1.50
CA ASP A 366 -15.91 9.54 2.79
C ASP A 366 -14.41 9.77 3.07
N ASP A 367 -14.10 10.76 3.91
CA ASP A 367 -12.73 11.11 4.33
C ASP A 367 -11.73 11.26 3.16
N THR A 368 -12.18 11.78 2.02
CA THR A 368 -11.37 11.91 0.79
C THR A 368 -11.35 13.35 0.29
N VAL A 369 -10.15 13.94 0.21
CA VAL A 369 -9.94 15.23 -0.47
C VAL A 369 -9.83 14.98 -1.98
N VAL A 370 -10.59 15.75 -2.77
CA VAL A 370 -10.68 15.61 -4.24
C VAL A 370 -9.97 16.77 -4.93
N HIS A 371 -8.84 16.49 -5.58
CA HIS A 371 -8.08 17.48 -6.38
C HIS A 371 -8.38 17.43 -7.88
N GLY A 372 -9.03 16.36 -8.34
CA GLY A 372 -9.35 16.12 -9.75
C GLY A 372 -10.81 16.36 -10.10
N ALA A 373 -11.17 16.03 -11.35
CA ALA A 373 -12.56 16.06 -11.80
C ALA A 373 -13.41 14.96 -11.14
N GLU A 374 -14.74 15.07 -11.30
CA GLU A 374 -15.68 13.99 -11.02
C GLU A 374 -15.27 12.71 -11.78
N ASP A 375 -15.30 11.59 -11.07
CA ASP A 375 -14.85 10.29 -11.53
C ASP A 375 -15.75 9.17 -11.00
N ALA A 376 -16.98 9.12 -11.49
CA ALA A 376 -17.94 8.09 -11.14
C ALA A 376 -17.88 6.85 -12.05
N TYR A 377 -16.84 6.73 -12.88
CA TYR A 377 -16.75 5.68 -13.91
C TYR A 377 -15.68 4.64 -13.56
N LEU A 378 -16.12 3.55 -12.93
CA LEU A 378 -15.34 2.34 -12.71
C LEU A 378 -16.15 1.13 -13.18
N VAL A 379 -15.85 0.63 -14.38
CA VAL A 379 -16.43 -0.60 -14.93
C VAL A 379 -15.33 -1.64 -15.07
N VAL A 380 -15.46 -2.72 -14.33
CA VAL A 380 -14.42 -3.75 -14.19
C VAL A 380 -15.01 -5.09 -14.58
N ALA A 381 -14.49 -5.70 -15.63
CA ALA A 381 -14.87 -7.05 -16.03
C ALA A 381 -13.93 -8.12 -15.43
N ALA A 382 -14.35 -9.39 -15.46
CA ALA A 382 -13.43 -10.49 -15.24
C ALA A 382 -12.45 -10.62 -16.42
N ASP A 383 -11.28 -11.20 -16.15
CA ASP A 383 -10.26 -11.56 -17.13
C ASP A 383 -9.59 -12.88 -16.74
N LYS A 384 -8.47 -13.24 -17.39
CA LYS A 384 -7.69 -14.42 -17.06
C LYS A 384 -7.26 -14.37 -15.58
N GLY A 385 -7.57 -15.46 -14.87
CA GLY A 385 -7.27 -15.61 -13.44
C GLY A 385 -8.33 -15.02 -12.51
N THR A 386 -9.38 -14.38 -13.03
CA THR A 386 -10.48 -13.79 -12.24
C THR A 386 -11.87 -14.18 -12.78
N ALA A 387 -11.94 -15.16 -13.68
CA ALA A 387 -13.17 -15.57 -14.35
C ALA A 387 -14.31 -15.95 -13.38
N THR A 388 -13.98 -16.55 -12.23
CA THR A 388 -14.94 -16.92 -11.17
C THR A 388 -15.13 -15.82 -10.11
N PHE A 389 -14.49 -14.67 -10.25
CA PHE A 389 -14.47 -13.63 -9.21
C PHE A 389 -15.54 -12.54 -9.40
N SER A 390 -16.36 -12.63 -10.45
CA SER A 390 -17.44 -11.67 -10.72
C SER A 390 -18.41 -11.53 -9.55
N ASP A 391 -18.76 -12.65 -8.90
CA ASP A 391 -19.67 -12.65 -7.76
C ASP A 391 -19.05 -11.96 -6.54
N THR A 392 -17.74 -12.16 -6.35
CA THR A 392 -16.98 -11.46 -5.30
C THR A 392 -16.98 -9.95 -5.53
N ALA A 393 -16.80 -9.52 -6.78
CA ALA A 393 -16.76 -8.09 -7.10
C ALA A 393 -18.13 -7.42 -7.02
N ASN A 394 -19.20 -8.15 -7.38
CA ASN A 394 -20.57 -7.68 -7.19
C ASN A 394 -20.92 -7.57 -5.70
N ALA A 395 -20.50 -8.53 -4.86
CA ALA A 395 -20.66 -8.45 -3.41
C ALA A 395 -19.94 -7.21 -2.82
N LEU A 396 -18.68 -6.97 -3.22
CA LEU A 396 -17.94 -5.77 -2.79
C LEU A 396 -18.62 -4.47 -3.23
N SER A 397 -19.17 -4.43 -4.44
CA SER A 397 -19.91 -3.25 -4.91
C SER A 397 -21.11 -2.93 -4.02
N ILE A 398 -21.81 -3.97 -3.56
CA ILE A 398 -22.93 -3.83 -2.62
C ILE A 398 -22.43 -3.34 -1.26
N ASP A 399 -21.36 -3.93 -0.72
CA ASP A 399 -20.79 -3.54 0.57
C ASP A 399 -20.31 -2.09 0.58
N HIS A 400 -19.80 -1.59 -0.56
CA HIS A 400 -19.40 -0.20 -0.76
C HIS A 400 -20.56 0.74 -1.14
N ASN A 401 -21.81 0.26 -1.14
CA ASN A 401 -23.00 0.99 -1.61
C ASN A 401 -22.83 1.59 -3.03
N PHE A 402 -21.97 1.01 -3.86
CA PHE A 402 -21.65 1.52 -5.19
C PHE A 402 -22.83 1.28 -6.15
N LEU A 403 -23.38 2.36 -6.71
CA LEU A 403 -24.72 2.35 -7.33
C LEU A 403 -24.82 1.54 -8.62
N VAL A 404 -23.70 1.22 -9.26
CA VAL A 404 -23.70 0.30 -10.41
C VAL A 404 -23.75 -1.14 -9.89
N ARG A 405 -24.95 -1.56 -9.46
CA ARG A 405 -25.25 -2.85 -8.83
C ARG A 405 -24.91 -4.11 -9.65
N ARG A 406 -24.36 -3.95 -10.88
CA ARG A 406 -23.85 -5.03 -11.77
C ARG A 406 -22.72 -4.54 -12.68
N CYS A 407 -21.70 -3.89 -12.12
CA CYS A 407 -20.52 -3.44 -12.90
C CYS A 407 -19.57 -4.58 -13.32
N PHE A 408 -19.70 -5.77 -12.71
CA PHE A 408 -18.69 -6.83 -12.77
C PHE A 408 -19.24 -8.11 -13.42
N PHE A 409 -18.63 -8.51 -14.53
CA PHE A 409 -19.11 -9.58 -15.42
C PHE A 409 -18.09 -10.71 -15.58
N ALA A 410 -18.51 -11.98 -15.51
CA ALA A 410 -17.67 -13.13 -15.84
C ALA A 410 -17.43 -13.21 -17.36
N SER A 411 -16.18 -13.35 -17.79
CA SER A 411 -15.84 -13.67 -19.18
C SER A 411 -15.86 -15.20 -19.36
N GLY A 412 -17.01 -15.80 -19.66
CA GLY A 412 -16.98 -17.25 -19.95
C GLY A 412 -18.29 -18.01 -20.15
N ASP A 413 -19.42 -17.60 -19.57
CA ASP A 413 -20.63 -18.43 -19.66
C ASP A 413 -21.71 -17.81 -20.55
N HIS A 414 -21.75 -18.28 -21.80
CA HIS A 414 -22.82 -18.00 -22.76
C HIS A 414 -24.14 -18.71 -22.41
N ARG A 415 -24.23 -19.40 -21.27
CA ARG A 415 -25.38 -20.27 -20.93
C ARG A 415 -26.36 -19.68 -19.93
N ASP A 416 -26.04 -18.56 -19.28
CA ASP A 416 -26.97 -17.84 -18.40
C ASP A 416 -27.45 -16.50 -19.00
N MET A 417 -27.32 -16.35 -20.32
CA MET A 417 -27.79 -15.16 -21.06
C MET A 417 -29.31 -15.15 -21.34
N THR A 418 -30.07 -16.12 -20.83
CA THR A 418 -31.50 -16.25 -21.18
C THR A 418 -32.45 -15.54 -20.21
N ILE A 419 -31.98 -15.07 -19.04
CA ILE A 419 -32.81 -14.33 -18.08
C ILE A 419 -32.08 -13.05 -17.66
N LYS A 420 -32.49 -11.92 -18.26
CA LYS A 420 -32.22 -10.49 -17.93
C LYS A 420 -31.54 -9.67 -19.03
N ASN A 421 -32.12 -9.69 -20.24
CA ASN A 421 -31.81 -8.73 -21.30
C ASN A 421 -32.26 -7.27 -21.00
N GLY A 422 -33.05 -7.02 -19.94
CA GLY A 422 -33.54 -5.68 -19.59
C GLY A 422 -32.56 -4.80 -18.79
N ASP A 423 -31.87 -5.39 -17.81
CA ASP A 423 -31.02 -4.62 -16.87
C ASP A 423 -29.65 -4.25 -17.46
N TYR A 424 -29.13 -5.08 -18.38
CA TYR A 424 -27.84 -4.87 -19.08
C TYR A 424 -27.86 -3.60 -19.93
N ILE A 425 -28.97 -3.38 -20.64
CA ILE A 425 -29.17 -2.20 -21.46
C ILE A 425 -29.43 -1.02 -20.53
N SER A 426 -30.35 -1.10 -19.56
CA SER A 426 -30.67 0.03 -18.68
C SER A 426 -29.48 0.64 -17.91
N GLY A 427 -28.55 -0.18 -17.38
CA GLY A 427 -27.41 0.33 -16.62
C GLY A 427 -26.33 1.00 -17.48
N CYS A 428 -25.94 0.35 -18.59
CA CYS A 428 -24.98 0.93 -19.54
C CYS A 428 -25.59 2.10 -20.32
N LEU A 429 -26.88 2.02 -20.69
CA LEU A 429 -27.61 3.08 -21.39
C LEU A 429 -27.85 4.26 -20.45
N GLY A 430 -28.16 4.06 -19.17
CA GLY A 430 -28.30 5.16 -18.20
C GLY A 430 -26.99 5.91 -17.93
N ILE A 431 -25.86 5.19 -17.92
CA ILE A 431 -24.52 5.82 -17.80
C ILE A 431 -24.13 6.51 -19.11
N CYS A 432 -24.39 5.88 -20.27
CA CYS A 432 -24.13 6.47 -21.58
C CYS A 432 -25.03 7.70 -21.83
N GLU A 433 -26.34 7.61 -21.69
CA GLU A 433 -27.29 8.72 -21.90
C GLU A 433 -26.99 9.91 -20.98
N ALA A 434 -26.70 9.68 -19.70
CA ALA A 434 -26.40 10.78 -18.80
C ALA A 434 -25.03 11.43 -19.08
N THR A 435 -24.05 10.67 -19.58
CA THR A 435 -22.72 11.20 -19.95
C THR A 435 -22.73 11.88 -21.33
N PHE A 436 -23.47 11.31 -22.29
CA PHE A 436 -23.64 11.82 -23.65
C PHE A 436 -24.72 12.89 -23.78
N SER A 437 -25.57 13.12 -22.77
CA SER A 437 -26.47 14.28 -22.73
C SER A 437 -25.73 15.63 -22.81
N ARG A 438 -24.41 15.64 -22.52
CA ARG A 438 -23.52 16.80 -22.71
C ARG A 438 -22.90 16.89 -24.12
N ILE A 439 -23.08 15.88 -24.98
CA ILE A 439 -22.56 15.80 -26.35
C ILE A 439 -23.70 15.33 -27.29
N LYS A 440 -24.63 16.26 -27.59
CA LYS A 440 -25.78 16.15 -28.55
C LYS A 440 -26.80 15.01 -28.31
N HIS A 441 -28.07 15.33 -28.59
CA HIS A 441 -29.22 14.44 -28.50
C HIS A 441 -29.06 13.19 -29.39
N ILE A 442 -29.19 12.00 -28.78
CA ILE A 442 -29.12 10.67 -29.43
C ILE A 442 -30.42 10.32 -30.21
N ASN A 443 -31.34 11.25 -30.40
CA ASN A 443 -32.58 10.99 -31.15
C ASN A 443 -32.35 11.23 -32.66
N GLY A 444 -32.03 10.16 -33.39
CA GLY A 444 -32.19 10.13 -34.86
C GLY A 444 -31.04 9.52 -35.68
N ASP A 445 -29.89 9.20 -35.09
CA ASP A 445 -28.76 8.65 -35.85
C ASP A 445 -28.84 7.10 -35.99
N PRO A 446 -28.65 6.54 -37.20
CA PRO A 446 -28.69 5.10 -37.41
C PRO A 446 -27.47 4.41 -36.77
N PHE A 447 -27.73 3.48 -35.84
CA PHE A 447 -26.70 2.62 -35.26
C PHE A 447 -26.59 1.30 -36.01
N HIS A 448 -25.37 0.93 -36.44
CA HIS A 448 -25.10 -0.41 -36.96
C HIS A 448 -24.70 -1.37 -35.82
N ARG A 449 -25.55 -2.38 -35.59
CA ARG A 449 -25.34 -3.45 -34.61
C ARG A 449 -24.50 -4.56 -35.24
N CYS A 450 -23.20 -4.59 -34.94
CA CYS A 450 -22.31 -5.63 -35.47
C CYS A 450 -22.20 -6.79 -34.45
N ARG A 451 -23.09 -7.79 -34.62
CA ARG A 451 -23.30 -9.05 -33.85
C ARG A 451 -24.44 -9.01 -32.81
N CYS A 452 -25.33 -10.00 -32.92
CA CYS A 452 -26.41 -10.33 -31.98
C CYS A 452 -26.04 -11.58 -31.19
N GLY A 453 -24.99 -11.49 -30.36
CA GLY A 453 -24.54 -12.56 -29.49
C GLY A 453 -24.57 -12.12 -28.04
#